data_AF-A0A1Y1JQZ7-F1
#
_entry.id   AF-A0A1Y1JQZ7-F1
#
_cell.length_a   1.000
_cell.length_b   1.000
_cell.length_c   1.000
_cell.angle_alpha   90.00
_cell.angle_beta   90.00
_cell.angle_gamma   90.00
#
_symmetry.space_group_name_H-M   'P 1'
#
loop_
_entity.id
_entity.type
_entity.pdbx_description
1 polymer ?
#
loop_
_entity_poly.entity_id
_entity_poly.type
_entity_poly.pdbx_seq_one_letter_code
_entity_poly.pdbx_strand_id
1 'polypeptide(L)'
;MERRYVPLRPSSPRDREQDQGHGAGSESLEPKKPRVGVSVACNDCRRRKIRCDGQRPVCSNCQGKTERCEYRDEGGPSKESKDLVVEVLRILGQMPTKEALQYIEGLKDEEDALTILSTLRRGLSCR
;
A
#
# COMPACT_ATOMS: atom_id res chain seq x y z
N MET A 1 7.17 -42.09 10.43
CA MET A 1 6.76 -41.20 11.55
C MET A 1 5.68 -40.27 11.03
N GLU A 2 4.42 -40.72 11.07
CA GLU A 2 3.28 -39.90 10.68
C GLU A 2 2.94 -38.91 11.80
N ARG A 3 3.05 -37.61 11.54
CA ARG A 3 2.63 -36.59 12.49
C ARG A 3 1.11 -36.51 12.49
N ARG A 4 0.49 -37.14 13.47
CA ARG A 4 -0.95 -37.07 13.73
C ARG A 4 -1.28 -35.70 14.32
N TYR A 5 -1.70 -34.75 13.47
CA TYR A 5 -2.16 -33.46 13.94
C TYR A 5 -3.52 -33.59 14.64
N VAL A 6 -3.65 -32.92 15.79
CA VAL A 6 -4.87 -32.89 16.59
C VAL A 6 -5.83 -31.84 16.02
N PRO A 7 -7.12 -32.14 15.84
CA PRO A 7 -8.10 -31.16 15.37
C PRO A 7 -8.27 -30.02 16.37
N LEU A 8 -8.26 -28.77 15.89
CA LEU A 8 -8.55 -27.60 16.72
C LEU A 8 -10.05 -27.62 17.09
N ARG A 9 -10.34 -27.74 18.40
CA ARG A 9 -11.69 -27.59 18.93
C ARG A 9 -11.99 -26.11 19.23
N PRO A 10 -13.18 -25.59 18.88
CA PRO A 10 -13.59 -24.26 19.30
C PRO A 10 -13.71 -24.18 20.83
N SER A 11 -13.29 -23.05 21.41
CA SER A 11 -13.41 -22.78 22.85
C SER A 11 -14.89 -22.79 23.26
N SER A 12 -15.24 -23.61 24.25
CA SER A 12 -16.58 -23.58 24.83
C SER A 12 -16.78 -22.29 25.64
N PRO A 13 -17.96 -21.66 25.59
CA PRO A 13 -18.19 -20.35 26.21
C PRO A 13 -18.27 -20.35 27.75
N ARG A 14 -17.81 -21.41 28.42
CA ARG A 14 -17.95 -21.60 29.88
C ARG A 14 -16.67 -21.40 30.70
N ASP A 15 -15.51 -21.21 30.08
CA ASP A 15 -14.25 -20.88 30.79
C ASP A 15 -13.99 -19.37 30.82
N ARG A 16 -15.00 -18.58 31.22
CA ARG A 16 -14.90 -17.12 31.32
C ARG A 16 -14.88 -16.57 32.75
N GLU A 17 -14.88 -17.44 33.75
CA GLU A 17 -14.67 -17.04 35.14
C GLU A 17 -13.27 -17.46 35.58
N GLN A 18 -12.50 -16.48 36.05
CA GLN A 18 -11.27 -16.59 36.85
C GLN A 18 -9.93 -16.38 36.10
N ASP A 19 -9.64 -15.12 35.78
CA ASP A 19 -8.27 -14.59 35.91
C ASP A 19 -8.33 -13.29 36.72
N GLN A 20 -8.06 -13.42 38.03
CA GLN A 20 -7.88 -12.31 38.97
C GLN A 20 -6.38 -11.96 39.02
N GLY A 21 -5.94 -11.07 38.13
CA GLY A 21 -4.69 -10.33 38.29
C GLY A 21 -4.93 -9.05 39.07
N HIS A 22 -4.54 -9.03 40.35
CA HIS A 22 -4.54 -7.84 41.20
C HIS A 22 -3.44 -6.86 40.76
N GLY A 23 -3.85 -5.67 40.30
CA GLY A 23 -2.99 -4.50 40.13
C GLY A 23 -3.78 -3.26 40.52
N ALA A 24 -3.64 -2.83 41.77
CA ALA A 24 -4.28 -1.65 42.31
C ALA A 24 -3.63 -0.37 41.74
N GLY A 25 -4.43 0.43 41.05
CA GLY A 25 -4.13 1.78 40.60
C GLY A 25 -5.43 2.45 40.18
N SER A 26 -6.03 3.20 41.10
CA SER A 26 -7.10 4.17 40.81
C SER A 26 -6.61 5.13 39.74
N GLU A 27 -7.38 5.35 38.67
CA GLU A 27 -7.98 6.65 38.34
C GLU A 27 -8.55 6.68 36.91
N SER A 28 -9.74 7.28 36.81
CA SER A 28 -10.45 7.76 35.61
C SER A 28 -10.97 6.71 34.61
N LEU A 29 -12.29 6.49 34.67
CA LEU A 29 -13.08 5.89 33.59
C LEU A 29 -13.19 6.89 32.42
N GLU A 30 -12.06 7.18 31.78
CA GLU A 30 -12.08 7.87 30.49
C GLU A 30 -12.62 6.89 29.43
N PRO A 31 -13.61 7.29 28.61
CA PRO A 31 -14.11 6.45 27.55
C PRO A 31 -12.94 6.05 26.65
N LYS A 32 -12.63 4.75 26.63
CA LYS A 32 -11.56 4.17 25.79
C LYS A 32 -11.81 4.63 24.37
N LYS A 33 -10.97 5.57 23.91
CA LYS A 33 -11.06 6.23 22.61
C LYS A 33 -11.31 5.14 21.56
N PRO A 34 -12.34 5.29 20.71
CA PRO A 34 -12.73 4.25 19.76
C PRO A 34 -11.50 3.81 18.97
N ARG A 35 -11.29 2.50 18.90
CA ARG A 35 -10.13 1.93 18.19
C ARG A 35 -10.28 2.31 16.72
N VAL A 36 -9.59 3.38 16.32
CA VAL A 36 -9.43 3.72 14.90
C VAL A 36 -8.62 2.59 14.31
N GLY A 37 -9.31 1.66 13.65
CA GLY A 37 -8.68 0.59 12.89
C GLY A 37 -7.90 1.22 11.76
N VAL A 38 -6.57 1.20 11.86
CA VAL A 38 -5.71 1.73 10.82
C VAL A 38 -5.58 0.68 9.74
N SER A 39 -6.01 1.00 8.52
CA SER A 39 -5.87 0.10 7.36
C SER A 39 -4.42 -0.15 6.97
N VAL A 40 -3.53 0.83 7.20
CA VAL A 40 -2.11 0.79 6.79
C VAL A 40 -1.17 1.07 7.96
N ALA A 41 -0.42 0.05 8.40
CA ALA A 41 0.69 0.20 9.32
C ALA A 41 1.93 0.81 8.62
N CYS A 42 2.71 1.63 9.33
CA CYS A 42 3.98 2.16 8.83
C CYS A 42 5.01 1.03 8.59
N ASN A 43 6.05 1.31 7.81
CA ASN A 43 7.11 0.36 7.46
C ASN A 43 7.81 -0.21 8.69
N ASP A 44 8.08 0.63 9.69
CA ASP A 44 8.74 0.24 10.93
C ASP A 44 7.91 -0.76 11.75
N CYS A 45 6.63 -0.46 11.96
CA CYS A 45 5.72 -1.36 12.67
C CYS A 45 5.51 -2.68 11.90
N ARG A 46 5.47 -2.64 10.56
CA ARG A 46 5.41 -3.84 9.71
C ARG A 46 6.67 -4.71 9.89
N ARG A 47 7.86 -4.11 9.80
CA ARG A 47 9.15 -4.81 9.99
C ARG A 47 9.24 -5.45 11.38
N ARG A 48 8.83 -4.72 12.40
CA ARG A 48 8.81 -5.17 13.81
C ARG A 48 7.64 -6.10 14.15
N LYS A 49 6.68 -6.31 13.23
CA LYS A 49 5.45 -7.08 13.44
C LYS A 49 4.68 -6.65 14.69
N ILE A 50 4.66 -5.35 14.97
CA ILE A 50 3.93 -4.74 16.10
C ILE A 50 2.71 -3.99 15.60
N ARG A 51 1.76 -3.76 16.50
CA ARG A 51 0.57 -2.94 16.22
C ARG A 51 1.01 -1.50 15.89
N CYS A 52 0.41 -0.92 14.85
CA CYS A 52 0.60 0.47 14.47
C CYS A 52 -0.66 1.28 14.78
N ASP A 53 -0.49 2.45 15.38
CA ASP A 53 -1.60 3.37 15.73
C ASP A 53 -1.98 4.30 14.58
N GLY A 54 -1.25 4.26 13.45
CA GLY A 54 -1.65 4.94 12.21
C GLY A 54 -1.65 6.46 12.24
N GLN A 55 -1.20 7.07 13.34
CA GLN A 55 -1.09 8.52 13.46
C GLN A 55 -0.08 9.04 12.43
N ARG A 56 -0.48 10.07 11.69
CA ARG A 56 0.36 10.77 10.70
C ARG A 56 0.73 12.14 11.28
N PRO A 57 1.99 12.60 11.14
CA PRO A 57 3.08 12.06 10.32
C PRO A 57 3.89 10.91 10.96
N VAL A 58 3.85 10.75 12.29
CA VAL A 58 4.63 9.74 13.02
C VAL A 58 3.71 8.92 13.92
N CYS A 59 3.84 7.60 13.85
CA CYS A 59 3.11 6.66 14.69
C CYS A 59 3.57 6.73 16.15
N SER A 60 2.71 6.49 17.14
CA SER A 60 3.08 6.54 18.57
C SER A 60 4.21 5.57 18.92
N ASN A 61 4.22 4.38 18.32
CA ASN A 61 5.30 3.39 18.45
C ASN A 61 6.64 3.81 17.81
N CYS A 62 6.60 4.82 16.96
CA CYS A 62 7.73 5.37 16.21
C CYS A 62 8.22 6.68 16.83
N GLN A 63 7.40 7.30 17.69
CA GLN A 63 7.72 8.52 18.40
C GLN A 63 8.92 8.27 19.34
N GLY A 64 9.96 9.10 19.21
CA GLY A 64 11.19 8.98 20.01
C GLY A 64 12.19 7.94 19.51
N LYS A 65 11.94 7.29 18.36
CA LYS A 65 12.93 6.42 17.70
C LYS A 65 13.76 7.21 16.70
N THR A 66 14.99 6.74 16.48
CA THR A 66 15.91 7.29 15.47
C THR A 66 15.49 6.93 14.04
N GLU A 67 14.72 5.85 13.86
CA GLU A 67 14.27 5.37 12.55
C GLU A 67 13.07 6.19 12.02
N ARG A 68 13.06 6.42 10.70
CA ARG A 68 12.01 7.23 10.04
C ARG A 68 10.68 6.47 10.01
N CYS A 69 9.65 7.06 10.60
CA CYS A 69 8.28 6.58 10.46
C CYS A 69 7.76 6.88 9.05
N GLU A 70 8.02 5.97 8.12
CA GLU A 70 7.53 6.08 6.74
C GLU A 70 6.34 5.13 6.55
N TYR A 71 5.24 5.68 6.07
CA TYR A 71 4.15 4.88 5.52
C TYR A 71 4.48 4.64 4.05
N ARG A 72 4.41 3.38 3.58
CA ARG A 72 4.44 3.15 2.14
C ARG A 72 3.25 3.89 1.54
N ASP A 73 3.53 4.84 0.66
CA ASP A 73 2.56 5.22 -0.34
C ASP A 73 2.34 4.00 -1.21
N GLU A 74 1.22 3.32 -0.95
CA GLU A 74 0.66 2.34 -1.87
C GLU A 74 0.28 2.99 -3.23
N GLY A 75 0.49 4.30 -3.39
CA GLY A 75 0.47 5.05 -4.64
C GLY A 75 1.78 5.01 -5.45
N GLY A 76 2.56 3.93 -5.37
CA GLY A 76 3.50 3.65 -6.47
C GLY A 76 2.70 3.44 -7.77
N PRO A 77 3.24 3.78 -8.96
CA PRO A 77 2.51 3.52 -10.20
C PRO A 77 2.13 2.04 -10.25
N SER A 78 0.84 1.77 -10.52
CA SER A 78 0.33 0.40 -10.63
C SER A 78 1.20 -0.40 -11.59
N LYS A 79 1.20 -1.73 -11.46
CA LYS A 79 1.82 -2.60 -12.47
C LYS A 79 1.34 -2.21 -13.88
N GLU A 80 0.05 -1.91 -14.01
CA GLU A 80 -0.56 -1.44 -15.24
C GLU A 80 0.06 -0.12 -15.73
N SER A 81 0.24 0.86 -14.85
CA SER A 81 0.88 2.14 -15.21
C SER A 81 2.31 1.94 -15.71
N LYS A 82 3.06 1.00 -15.11
CA LYS A 82 4.42 0.65 -15.57
C LYS A 82 4.39 -0.02 -16.94
N ASP A 83 3.47 -0.94 -17.16
CA ASP A 83 3.29 -1.61 -18.46
C ASP A 83 2.94 -0.60 -19.57
N LEU A 84 2.10 0.42 -19.26
CA LEU A 84 1.78 1.49 -20.22
C LEU A 84 3.00 2.32 -20.62
N VAL A 85 3.88 2.66 -19.66
CA VAL A 85 5.12 3.39 -19.96
C VAL A 85 6.04 2.58 -20.86
N VAL A 86 6.18 1.27 -20.61
CA VAL A 86 6.97 0.37 -21.46
C VAL A 86 6.38 0.32 -22.88
N GLU A 87 5.06 0.25 -23.01
CA GLU A 87 4.38 0.25 -24.30
C GLU A 87 4.60 1.55 -25.08
N VAL A 88 4.48 2.72 -24.45
CA VAL A 88 4.79 4.02 -25.08
C VAL A 88 6.22 4.04 -25.62
N LEU A 89 7.18 3.60 -24.81
CA LEU A 89 8.59 3.58 -25.21
C LEU A 89 8.84 2.64 -26.39
N ARG A 90 8.18 1.48 -26.40
CA ARG A 90 8.23 0.51 -27.49
C ARG A 90 7.68 1.10 -28.80
N ILE A 91 6.53 1.79 -28.74
CA ILE A 91 5.90 2.42 -29.91
C ILE A 91 6.79 3.53 -30.47
N LEU A 92 7.26 4.45 -29.62
CA LEU A 92 8.14 5.54 -30.04
C LEU A 92 9.47 5.03 -30.62
N GLY A 93 10.00 3.93 -30.10
CA GLY A 93 11.23 3.30 -30.59
C GLY A 93 11.08 2.56 -31.93
N GLN A 94 9.87 2.25 -32.37
CA GLN A 94 9.62 1.60 -33.67
C GLN A 94 9.52 2.60 -34.84
N MET A 95 9.56 3.90 -34.57
CA MET A 95 9.44 4.96 -35.57
C MET A 95 10.78 5.69 -35.77
N PRO A 96 11.06 6.26 -36.95
CA PRO A 96 12.19 7.16 -37.13
C PRO A 96 12.03 8.38 -36.22
N THR A 97 13.15 8.84 -35.67
CA THR A 97 13.18 9.89 -34.63
C THR A 97 12.38 11.14 -35.01
N LYS A 98 12.41 11.53 -36.29
CA LYS A 98 11.66 12.70 -36.79
C LYS A 98 10.14 12.52 -36.68
N GLU A 99 9.62 11.32 -36.99
CA GLU A 99 8.19 11.01 -36.83
C GLU A 99 7.80 10.97 -35.35
N ALA A 100 8.63 10.36 -34.50
CA ALA A 100 8.39 10.31 -33.05
C ALA A 100 8.31 11.72 -32.42
N LEU A 101 9.20 12.63 -32.81
CA LEU A 101 9.17 14.01 -32.33
C LEU A 101 7.89 14.74 -32.73
N GLN A 102 7.40 14.54 -33.96
CA GLN A 102 6.14 15.14 -34.41
C GLN A 102 4.95 14.70 -33.55
N TYR A 103 4.90 13.43 -33.14
CA TYR A 103 3.86 12.94 -32.23
C TYR A 103 4.02 13.49 -30.81
N ILE A 104 5.24 13.56 -30.28
CA ILE A 104 5.51 14.11 -28.94
C ILE A 104 5.13 15.60 -28.87
N GLU A 105 5.45 16.38 -29.90
CA GLU A 105 5.07 17.80 -29.97
C GLU A 105 3.55 18.00 -30.02
N GLY A 106 2.83 17.12 -30.72
CA GLY A 106 1.37 17.16 -30.81
C GLY A 106 0.65 16.69 -29.53
N LEU A 107 1.34 15.93 -28.66
CA LEU A 107 0.77 15.34 -27.44
C LEU A 107 1.25 16.02 -26.15
N LYS A 108 2.05 17.07 -26.23
CA LYS A 108 2.69 17.71 -25.07
C LYS A 108 1.70 18.24 -24.01
N ASP A 109 0.50 18.61 -24.44
CA ASP A 109 -0.56 19.18 -23.60
C ASP A 109 -1.63 18.13 -23.21
N GLU A 110 -1.49 16.88 -23.68
CA GLU A 110 -2.43 15.81 -23.39
C GLU A 110 -2.12 15.16 -22.03
N GLU A 111 -3.12 15.13 -21.15
CA GLU A 111 -3.02 14.50 -19.81
C GLU A 111 -3.68 13.11 -19.76
N ASP A 112 -4.52 12.78 -20.75
CA ASP A 112 -5.23 11.50 -20.79
C ASP A 112 -4.37 10.39 -21.39
N ALA A 113 -4.05 9.38 -20.58
CA ALA A 113 -3.21 8.27 -20.98
C ALA A 113 -3.78 7.45 -22.15
N LEU A 114 -5.11 7.33 -22.27
CA LEU A 114 -5.74 6.54 -23.33
C LEU A 114 -5.70 7.29 -24.67
N THR A 115 -5.88 8.61 -24.65
CA THR A 115 -5.74 9.48 -25.82
C THR A 115 -4.32 9.48 -26.36
N ILE A 116 -3.32 9.59 -25.47
CA ILE A 116 -1.90 9.47 -25.84
C ILE A 116 -1.63 8.11 -26.50
N LEU A 117 -2.04 7.02 -25.87
CA LEU A 117 -1.80 5.67 -26.38
C LEU A 117 -2.52 5.36 -27.68
N SER A 118 -3.78 5.78 -27.82
CA SER A 118 -4.55 5.56 -29.05
C SER A 118 -3.97 6.35 -30.22
N THR A 119 -3.51 7.58 -29.98
CA THR A 119 -2.85 8.41 -30.99
C THR A 119 -1.52 7.81 -31.44
N LEU A 120 -0.67 7.38 -30.49
CA LEU A 120 0.60 6.72 -30.79
C LEU A 120 0.41 5.39 -31.54
N ARG A 121 -0.60 4.58 -31.16
CA ARG A 121 -0.92 3.32 -31.87
C ARG A 121 -1.45 3.55 -33.28
N ARG A 122 -2.20 4.63 -33.53
CA ARG A 122 -2.69 4.97 -34.87
C ARG A 122 -1.54 5.30 -35.82
N GLY A 123 -0.48 5.93 -35.33
CA GLY A 123 0.74 6.20 -36.11
C GLY A 123 1.45 4.94 -36.59
N LEU A 124 1.45 3.86 -35.80
CA LEU A 124 1.98 2.56 -36.22
C LEU A 124 1.12 1.85 -37.26
N SER A 125 -0.21 2.07 -37.23
CA SER A 125 -1.14 1.38 -38.13
C SER A 125 -1.26 2.02 -39.52
N CYS A 126 -0.65 3.20 -39.74
CA CYS A 126 -0.59 3.87 -41.04
C CYS A 126 0.71 3.57 -41.82
N ARG A 127 1.47 2.54 -41.42
CA ARG A 127 2.63 2.01 -42.15
C ARG A 127 2.25 0.85 -43.07
#